data_AF-A0A6H1ZC09-F1
#
_entry.id   AF-A0A6H1ZC09-F1
#
_cell.length_a   1.000
_cell.length_b   1.000
_cell.length_c   1.000
_cell.angle_alpha   90.00
_cell.angle_beta   90.00
_cell.angle_gamma   90.00
#
_symmetry.space_group_name_H-M   'P 1'
#
loop_
_entity.id
_entity.type
_entity.pdbx_description
1 polymer ?
#
loop_
_entity_poly.entity_id
_entity_poly.type
_entity_poly.pdbx_seq_one_letter_code
_entity_poly.pdbx_strand_id
1 'polypeptide(L)'
;MKICNRYTNKVIFECEKGTKRETVLEAIENKAPLSWANLSGIDLSRVDLSWANLSWADLPGTKLFNTKFEKTKILYRDKIVEVSFKEVKYDL
;
A
#
# COMPACT_ATOMS: atom_id res chain seq x y z
N MET A 1 -15.94 4.09 -2.81
CA MET A 1 -15.12 3.22 -1.94
C MET A 1 -14.13 4.08 -1.17
N LYS A 2 -13.71 3.67 0.04
CA LYS A 2 -12.87 4.48 0.93
C LYS A 2 -11.65 3.70 1.41
N ILE A 3 -10.50 4.36 1.46
CA ILE A 3 -9.33 3.93 2.22
C ILE A 3 -9.30 4.74 3.49
N CYS A 4 -9.25 4.07 4.64
CA CYS A 4 -9.26 4.73 5.94
C CYS A 4 -7.93 4.52 6.68
N ASN A 5 -7.63 5.45 7.57
CA ASN A 5 -6.57 5.30 8.55
C ASN A 5 -6.89 4.13 9.49
N ARG A 6 -5.91 3.26 9.70
CA ARG A 6 -6.03 2.02 10.47
C ARG A 6 -6.33 2.19 11.96
N TYR A 7 -6.12 3.37 12.54
CA TYR A 7 -6.37 3.64 13.97
C TYR A 7 -7.56 4.56 14.19
N THR A 8 -7.71 5.59 13.36
CA THR A 8 -8.71 6.64 13.58
C THR A 8 -9.98 6.46 12.76
N ASN A 9 -9.99 5.52 11.82
CA ASN A 9 -11.04 5.35 10.80
C ASN A 9 -11.28 6.60 9.92
N LYS A 10 -10.43 7.63 10.02
CA LYS A 10 -10.49 8.82 9.16
C LYS A 10 -10.22 8.42 7.71
N VAL A 11 -11.02 8.93 6.78
CA VAL A 11 -10.83 8.72 5.34
C VAL A 11 -9.50 9.35 4.91
N ILE A 12 -8.68 8.55 4.25
CA ILE A 12 -7.42 8.97 3.61
C ILE A 12 -7.68 9.32 2.15
N PHE A 13 -8.42 8.46 1.45
CA PHE A 13 -8.76 8.63 0.05
C PHE A 13 -10.13 8.01 -0.19
N GLU A 14 -10.93 8.64 -1.05
CA GLU A 14 -12.22 8.14 -1.45
C GLU A 14 -12.47 8.40 -2.93
N CYS A 15 -13.13 7.44 -3.58
CA CYS A 15 -13.63 7.56 -4.93
C CYS A 15 -15.08 7.09 -5.00
N GLU A 16 -15.85 7.56 -5.98
CA GLU A 16 -17.30 7.34 -6.01
C GLU A 16 -17.68 5.88 -6.31
N LYS A 17 -16.89 5.18 -7.13
CA LYS A 17 -17.19 3.83 -7.62
C LYS A 17 -15.91 3.00 -7.73
N GLY A 18 -16.04 1.69 -7.54
CA GLY A 18 -14.93 0.74 -7.70
C GLY A 18 -14.70 -0.18 -6.50
N THR A 19 -13.77 -1.11 -6.70
CA THR A 19 -13.25 -2.07 -5.72
C THR A 19 -12.20 -1.43 -4.82
N LYS A 20 -11.89 -2.06 -3.67
CA LYS A 20 -10.77 -1.60 -2.82
C LYS A 20 -9.44 -1.56 -3.59
N ARG A 21 -9.21 -2.49 -4.52
CA ARG A 21 -8.01 -2.49 -5.38
C ARG A 21 -7.96 -1.25 -6.26
N GLU A 22 -9.03 -0.96 -6.98
CA GLU A 22 -9.13 0.23 -7.85
C GLU A 22 -8.94 1.52 -7.06
N THR A 23 -9.52 1.62 -5.86
CA THR A 23 -9.31 2.78 -4.98
C THR A 23 -7.86 2.95 -4.57
N VAL A 24 -7.09 1.86 -4.37
CA VAL A 24 -5.66 1.94 -4.08
C VAL A 24 -4.89 2.41 -5.32
N LEU A 25 -5.22 1.91 -6.51
CA LEU A 25 -4.59 2.33 -7.77
C LEU A 25 -4.80 3.83 -8.03
N GLU A 26 -6.04 4.28 -7.89
CA GLU A 26 -6.39 5.69 -8.06
C GLU A 26 -5.69 6.57 -7.00
N ALA A 27 -5.59 6.09 -5.77
CA ALA A 27 -4.84 6.78 -4.72
C ALA A 27 -3.34 6.91 -5.06
N ILE A 28 -2.73 5.87 -5.65
CA ILE A 28 -1.32 5.90 -6.10
C ILE A 28 -1.14 6.91 -7.24
N GLU A 29 -2.02 6.89 -8.24
CA GLU A 29 -2.00 7.83 -9.37
C GLU A 29 -2.12 9.29 -8.91
N ASN A 30 -2.95 9.54 -7.90
CA ASN A 30 -3.13 10.84 -7.27
C ASN A 30 -2.04 11.20 -6.24
N LYS A 31 -1.02 10.34 -6.05
CA LYS A 31 0.02 10.49 -5.03
C LYS A 31 -0.54 10.72 -3.62
N ALA A 32 -1.70 10.12 -3.33
CA ALA A 32 -2.36 10.25 -2.05
C ALA A 32 -1.50 9.67 -0.91
N PRO A 33 -1.55 10.26 0.30
CA PRO A 33 -0.74 9.80 1.42
C PRO A 33 -1.33 8.50 2.01
N LEU A 34 -0.90 7.35 1.48
CA LEU A 34 -1.30 6.02 1.96
C LEU A 34 -0.62 5.59 3.27
N SER A 35 0.09 6.50 3.94
CA SER A 35 0.63 6.23 5.27
C SER A 35 -0.49 5.94 6.24
N TRP A 36 -0.31 4.93 7.09
CA TRP A 36 -1.30 4.46 8.07
C TRP A 36 -2.59 3.91 7.45
N ALA A 37 -2.66 3.68 6.14
CA ALA A 37 -3.85 3.14 5.49
C ALA A 37 -4.13 1.70 5.93
N ASN A 38 -5.40 1.34 6.08
CA ASN A 38 -5.81 -0.05 6.16
C ASN A 38 -5.92 -0.62 4.75
N LEU A 39 -4.94 -1.43 4.35
CA LEU A 39 -4.86 -2.10 3.06
C LEU A 39 -5.01 -3.63 3.18
N SER A 40 -5.45 -4.10 4.36
CA SER A 40 -5.54 -5.53 4.69
C SER A 40 -6.46 -6.29 3.72
N GLY A 41 -6.02 -7.50 3.34
CA GLY A 41 -6.78 -8.40 2.47
C GLY A 41 -6.95 -7.95 1.02
N ILE A 42 -6.30 -6.87 0.57
CA ILE A 42 -6.40 -6.39 -0.81
C ILE A 42 -5.46 -7.17 -1.72
N ASP A 43 -5.94 -7.60 -2.89
CA ASP A 43 -5.05 -8.08 -3.94
C ASP A 43 -4.40 -6.89 -4.65
N LEU A 44 -3.12 -6.64 -4.41
CA LEU A 44 -2.29 -5.61 -5.07
C LEU A 44 -1.21 -6.24 -5.95
N SER A 45 -1.44 -7.46 -6.41
CA SER A 45 -0.47 -8.19 -7.21
C SER A 45 -0.33 -7.56 -8.59
N ARG A 46 0.90 -7.55 -9.13
CA ARG A 46 1.26 -6.89 -10.40
C ARG A 46 1.02 -5.37 -10.42
N VAL A 47 0.83 -4.75 -9.26
CA VAL A 47 0.69 -3.29 -9.15
C VAL A 47 2.06 -2.63 -9.13
N ASP A 48 2.14 -1.43 -9.68
CA ASP A 48 3.30 -0.56 -9.51
C ASP A 48 3.09 0.33 -8.27
N LEU A 49 3.76 0.01 -7.17
CA LEU A 49 3.76 0.80 -5.94
C LEU A 49 4.99 1.72 -5.85
N SER A 50 5.73 1.88 -6.96
CA SER A 50 6.94 2.68 -6.96
C SER A 50 6.64 4.08 -6.46
N TRP A 51 7.50 4.60 -5.57
CA TRP A 51 7.36 5.90 -4.92
C TRP A 51 6.18 6.07 -3.95
N ALA A 52 5.32 5.06 -3.78
CA ALA A 52 4.22 5.15 -2.83
C ALA A 52 4.75 5.21 -1.39
N ASN A 53 4.09 6.02 -0.55
CA ASN A 53 4.37 6.04 0.89
C ASN A 53 3.34 5.17 1.62
N LEU A 54 3.75 3.94 1.97
CA LEU A 54 2.96 2.97 2.72
C LEU A 54 3.43 2.85 4.18
N SER A 55 4.12 3.87 4.68
CA SER A 55 4.60 3.89 6.07
C SER A 55 3.46 3.61 7.05
N TRP A 56 3.63 2.64 7.93
CA TRP A 56 2.64 2.23 8.94
C TRP A 56 1.32 1.68 8.41
N ALA A 57 1.19 1.45 7.10
CA ALA A 57 0.00 0.84 6.51
C ALA A 57 -0.18 -0.60 7.00
N ASP A 58 -1.44 -1.02 7.13
CA ASP A 58 -1.79 -2.39 7.49
C ASP A 58 -1.86 -3.24 6.22
N LEU A 59 -0.92 -4.17 6.08
CA LEU A 59 -0.81 -5.10 4.94
C LEU A 59 -1.10 -6.59 5.24
N PRO A 60 -1.59 -7.05 6.44
CA PRO A 60 -1.96 -8.44 6.63
C PRO A 60 -2.95 -8.94 5.57
N GLY A 61 -2.63 -10.08 4.95
CA GLY A 61 -3.44 -10.68 3.89
C GLY A 61 -3.43 -9.94 2.55
N THR A 62 -2.70 -8.84 2.42
CA THR A 62 -2.51 -8.15 1.13
C THR A 62 -1.64 -9.02 0.22
N LYS A 63 -2.09 -9.28 -1.01
CA LYS A 63 -1.29 -10.02 -2.00
C LYS A 63 -0.40 -9.05 -2.76
N LEU A 64 0.90 -9.32 -2.78
CA LEU A 64 1.93 -8.44 -3.36
C LEU A 64 2.85 -9.17 -4.38
N PHE A 65 2.37 -10.25 -4.98
CA PHE A 65 3.18 -11.00 -5.95
C PHE A 65 3.38 -10.19 -7.24
N ASN A 66 4.60 -10.20 -7.78
CA ASN A 66 5.01 -9.40 -8.94
C ASN A 66 4.71 -7.89 -8.81
N THR A 67 4.56 -7.38 -7.59
CA THR A 67 4.37 -5.95 -7.32
C THR A 67 5.70 -5.23 -7.39
N LYS A 68 5.76 -4.06 -8.04
CA LYS A 68 6.97 -3.24 -8.08
C LYS A 68 7.02 -2.32 -6.86
N PHE A 69 8.17 -2.27 -6.20
CA PHE A 69 8.39 -1.47 -4.98
C PHE A 69 9.49 -0.42 -5.13
N GLU A 70 9.81 0.02 -6.36
CA GLU A 70 10.96 0.91 -6.55
C GLU A 70 10.80 2.18 -5.73
N LYS A 71 11.68 2.37 -4.75
CA LYS A 71 11.67 3.54 -3.85
C LYS A 71 10.34 3.70 -3.10
N THR A 72 9.57 2.62 -2.92
CA THR A 72 8.41 2.61 -2.03
C THR A 72 8.90 2.79 -0.60
N LYS A 73 8.30 3.75 0.11
CA LYS A 73 8.59 3.94 1.53
C LYS A 73 7.69 3.05 2.35
N ILE A 74 8.28 2.04 3.00
CA ILE A 74 7.60 1.19 3.98
C ILE A 74 8.28 1.39 5.34
N LEU A 75 7.48 1.65 6.37
CA LEU A 75 7.93 1.70 7.76
C LEU A 75 7.08 0.71 8.56
N TYR A 76 7.69 -0.36 9.02
CA TYR A 76 7.12 -1.24 10.05
C TYR A 76 7.84 -0.94 11.36
N ARG A 77 7.10 -0.92 12.49
CA ARG A 77 7.57 -0.63 13.86
C ARG A 77 9.10 -0.61 14.01
N ASP A 78 9.62 0.60 14.22
CA ASP A 78 11.02 0.93 14.55
C ASP A 78 12.10 0.61 13.51
N LYS A 79 11.75 0.19 12.28
CA LYS A 79 12.72 -0.03 11.21
C LYS A 79 12.33 0.70 9.92
N ILE A 80 13.20 1.61 9.48
CA ILE A 80 13.15 2.13 8.12
C ILE A 80 13.68 1.02 7.20
N VAL A 81 12.80 0.46 6.37
CA VAL A 81 13.21 -0.42 5.26
C VAL A 81 12.87 0.31 3.98
N GLU A 82 13.89 0.90 3.35
CA GLU A 82 13.75 1.25 1.94
C GLU A 82 13.75 -0.05 1.16
N VAL A 83 12.60 -0.44 0.64
CA VAL A 83 12.48 -1.64 -0.20
C VAL A 83 13.04 -1.27 -1.57
N SER A 84 14.37 -1.31 -1.68
CA SER A 84 15.05 -1.43 -2.97
C SER A 84 15.07 -2.91 -3.36
N PHE A 85 15.19 -3.24 -4.64
CA PHE A 85 15.10 -4.59 -5.24
C PHE A 85 15.93 -5.74 -4.61
N LYS A 86 16.61 -5.54 -3.48
CA LYS A 86 17.42 -6.55 -2.79
C LYS A 86 16.70 -7.34 -1.69
N GLU A 87 15.51 -6.95 -1.21
CA GLU A 87 14.98 -7.52 0.05
C GLU A 87 13.66 -8.30 0.00
N VAL A 88 13.00 -8.43 -1.16
CA VAL A 88 11.84 -9.33 -1.25
C VAL A 88 12.34 -10.75 -1.53
N LYS A 89 12.59 -11.52 -0.47
CA LYS A 89 12.84 -12.96 -0.59
C LYS A 89 11.60 -13.61 -1.18
N TYR A 90 11.76 -14.24 -2.34
CA TYR A 90 10.77 -15.16 -2.87
C TYR A 90 10.82 -16.42 -1.99
N ASP A 91 9.82 -16.63 -1.15
CA ASP A 91 9.51 -17.99 -0.70
C ASP A 91 8.69 -18.64 -1.82
N LEU A 92 9.34 -19.54 -2.57
CA LEU A 92 8.70 -20.47 -3.51
C LEU A 92 8.05 -21.63 -2.75
#